data_AF-A0A522CS87-F1
#
_entry.id   AF-A0A522CS87-F1
#
_cell.length_a   1.000
_cell.length_b   1.000
_cell.length_c   1.000
_cell.angle_alpha   90.00
_cell.angle_beta   90.00
_cell.angle_gamma   90.00
#
_symmetry.space_group_name_H-M   'P 1'
#
loop_
_entity.id
_entity.type
_entity.pdbx_description
1 polymer ?
#
loop_
_entity_poly.entity_id
_entity_poly.type
_entity_poly.pdbx_seq_one_letter_code
_entity_poly.pdbx_strand_id
1 'polypeptide(L)' 'MASSVVVARTKPDGIEYLEEGARAVWTRISERAQQFPNVREATRAAMRLPSRLRAYALPIQ' A
#
# COMPACT_ATOMS: atom_id res chain seq x y z
N MET A 1 -11.97 2.44 -16.84
CA MET A 1 -10.61 2.40 -16.27
C MET A 1 -10.73 1.85 -14.87
N ALA A 2 -10.22 0.66 -14.60
CA ALA A 2 -10.21 0.14 -13.24
C ALA A 2 -9.08 0.85 -12.48
N SER A 3 -9.39 1.91 -11.75
CA SER A 3 -8.44 2.54 -10.84
C SER A 3 -8.11 1.54 -9.74
N SER A 4 -6.85 1.11 -9.68
CA SER A 4 -6.35 0.27 -8.60
C SER A 4 -5.83 1.16 -7.47
N VAL A 5 -6.00 0.75 -6.22
CA VAL A 5 -5.45 1.49 -5.07
C VAL A 5 -4.54 0.55 -4.30
N VAL A 6 -3.35 1.02 -3.92
CA VAL A 6 -2.38 0.24 -3.15
C VAL A 6 -2.16 0.88 -1.79
N VAL A 7 -1.53 0.15 -0.87
CA VAL A 7 -0.99 0.73 0.37
C VAL A 7 0.47 1.02 0.15
N ALA A 8 0.86 2.28 0.35
CA ALA A 8 2.23 2.75 0.21
C ALA A 8 2.77 3.27 1.55
N ARG A 9 4.09 3.30 1.70
CA ARG A 9 4.77 4.03 2.77
C ARG A 9 5.97 4.77 2.21
N THR A 10 6.34 5.86 2.89
CA THR A 10 7.55 6.60 2.57
C THR A 10 8.69 6.18 3.49
N LYS A 11 9.85 5.91 2.91
CA LYS A 11 11.14 5.74 3.56
C LYS A 11 12.11 6.81 3.04
N PRO A 12 13.25 7.04 3.73
CA PRO A 12 14.29 7.94 3.23
C PRO A 12 14.73 7.63 1.80
N ASP A 13 14.76 6.34 1.43
CA ASP A 13 15.21 5.87 0.11
C ASP A 13 14.10 5.79 -0.95
N GLY A 14 12.90 6.28 -0.64
CA GLY A 14 11.76 6.31 -1.57
C GLY A 14 10.49 5.64 -1.06
N ILE A 15 9.63 5.25 -1.99
CA ILE A 15 8.31 4.67 -1.71
C ILE A 15 8.40 3.14 -1.77
N GLU A 16 7.71 2.49 -0.84
CA GLU A 16 7.47 1.05 -0.90
C GLU A 16 5.97 0.77 -0.80
N TYR A 17 5.56 -0.33 -1.39
CA TYR A 17 4.19 -0.81 -1.45
C TYR A 17 4.03 -2.07 -0.60
N LEU A 18 2.86 -2.22 0.01
CA LEU A 18 2.52 -3.42 0.77
C LEU A 18 2.36 -4.60 -0.19
N GLU A 19 3.10 -5.69 0.01
CA GLU A 19 3.04 -6.88 -0.85
C GLU A 19 1.78 -7.71 -0.56
N GLU A 20 1.22 -8.33 -1.60
CA GLU A 20 0.03 -9.17 -1.48
C GLU A 20 0.30 -10.44 -0.65
N GLY A 21 -0.68 -10.83 0.19
CA GLY A 21 -0.63 -12.08 0.95
C GLY A 21 0.30 -12.09 2.17
N ALA A 22 1.11 -11.05 2.37
CA ALA A 22 2.08 -11.00 3.45
C ALA A 22 1.78 -9.90 4.48
N ARG A 23 1.77 -10.27 5.76
CA ARG A 23 1.48 -9.33 6.86
C ARG A 23 2.68 -8.40 7.05
N ALA A 24 2.61 -7.21 6.46
CA ALA A 24 3.63 -6.16 6.54
C ALA A 24 4.96 -6.46 5.83
N VAL A 25 4.93 -7.22 4.73
CA VAL A 25 6.06 -7.27 3.78
C VAL A 25 5.90 -6.13 2.77
N TRP A 26 7.02 -5.53 2.38
CA TRP A 26 7.04 -4.33 1.56
C TRP A 26 7.98 -4.50 0.38
N THR A 27 7.55 -4.02 -0.77
CA THR A 27 8.25 -4.14 -2.05
C THR A 27 8.38 -2.77 -2.71
N ARG A 28 9.42 -2.57 -3.51
CA ARG A 28 9.55 -1.37 -4.38
C ARG A 28 8.83 -1.55 -5.72
N ILE A 29 8.36 -2.76 -6.02
CA ILE A 29 7.72 -3.13 -7.28
C ILE A 29 6.21 -2.94 -7.13
N SER A 30 5.63 -1.98 -7.84
CA SER A 30 4.20 -1.68 -7.78
C SER A 30 3.33 -2.83 -8.31
N GLU A 31 3.82 -3.65 -9.26
CA GLU A 31 3.05 -4.79 -9.77
C GLU A 31 2.85 -5.91 -8.72
N ARG A 32 3.71 -5.97 -7.69
CA ARG A 32 3.58 -6.92 -6.58
C ARG A 32 2.81 -6.35 -5.39
N ALA A 33 2.39 -5.11 -5.48
CA ALA A 33 1.63 -4.46 -4.44
C ALA A 33 0.23 -5.09 -4.31
N GLN A 34 -0.24 -5.23 -3.09
CA GLN A 34 -1.62 -5.60 -2.82
C GLN A 34 -2.56 -4.54 -3.41
N GLN A 35 -3.39 -4.97 -4.36
CA GLN A 35 -4.37 -4.11 -4.99
C GLN A 35 -5.69 -4.14 -4.21
N PHE A 36 -6.25 -2.96 -4.01
CA PHE A 36 -7.53 -2.75 -3.35
C PHE A 36 -8.52 -2.16 -4.36
N PRO A 37 -9.80 -2.56 -4.27
CA PRO A 37 -10.82 -2.10 -5.21
C PRO A 37 -11.17 -0.61 -5.03
N ASN A 38 -10.83 -0.01 -3.89
CA ASN A 38 -11.11 1.39 -3.58
C ASN A 38 -10.21 1.92 -2.46
N VAL A 39 -10.19 3.25 -2.33
CA VAL A 39 -9.39 3.98 -1.33
C VAL A 39 -9.80 3.62 0.10
N ARG A 40 -11.08 3.33 0.35
CA ARG A 40 -11.58 2.99 1.68
C ARG A 40 -10.97 1.68 2.19
N GLU A 41 -10.95 0.63 1.38
CA GLU A 41 -10.36 -0.66 1.75
C GLU A 41 -8.84 -0.56 1.90
N ALA A 42 -8.15 0.15 1.00
CA ALA A 42 -6.72 0.43 1.14
C ALA A 42 -6.41 1.20 2.44
N THR A 43 -7.20 2.23 2.78
CA THR A 43 -7.02 3.01 4.00
C THR A 43 -7.25 2.16 5.24
N ARG A 44 -8.27 1.28 5.22
CA ARG A 44 -8.52 0.32 6.31
C ARG A 44 -7.33 -0.63 6.50
N ALA A 45 -6.75 -1.13 5.41
CA ALA A 45 -5.54 -1.95 5.48
C ALA A 45 -4.35 -1.16 6.05
N ALA A 46 -4.15 0.08 5.61
CA ALA A 46 -3.09 0.96 6.13
C ALA A 46 -3.24 1.22 7.64
N MET A 47 -4.45 1.47 8.13
CA MET A 47 -4.72 1.70 9.56
C MET A 47 -4.51 0.47 10.45
N ARG A 48 -4.52 -0.74 9.88
CA ARG A 48 -4.21 -1.98 10.62
C ARG A 48 -2.70 -2.17 10.83
N LEU A 49 -1.87 -1.40 10.13
CA LEU A 49 -0.42 -1.46 10.25
C LEU A 49 0.05 -0.58 11.41
N PRO A 50 1.22 -0.89 12.02
CA PRO A 50 1.80 -0.05 13.06
C PRO A 50 1.98 1.40 12.56
N SER A 51 1.54 2.38 13.35
CA SER A 51 1.57 3.81 13.01
C SER A 51 2.96 4.32 12.62
N ARG A 52 4.02 3.74 13.21
CA ARG A 52 5.43 4.02 12.87
C ARG A 52 5.77 3.83 11.39
N LEU A 53 5.01 3.01 10.67
CA LEU A 53 5.23 2.74 9.24
C LEU A 53 4.71 3.87 8.35
N ARG A 54 3.89 4.80 8.87
CA ARG A 54 3.30 5.92 8.12
C ARG A 54 2.70 5.49 6.79
N ALA A 55 2.01 4.35 6.80
CA ALA A 55 1.37 3.77 5.63
C ALA A 55 0.13 4.59 5.23
N TYR A 56 -0.13 4.70 3.93
CA TYR A 56 -1.26 5.43 3.37
C TYR A 56 -1.80 4.74 2.11
N ALA A 57 -3.06 5.03 1.76
CA ALA A 57 -3.63 4.58 0.51
C ALA A 57 -3.14 5.46 -0.65
N LEU A 58 -2.64 4.83 -1.72
CA LEU A 58 -2.16 5.51 -2.91
C LEU A 58 -2.94 5.01 -4.13
N PRO A 59 -3.76 5.85 -4.78
CA PRO A 59 -4.37 5.53 -6.06
C PRO A 59 -3.29 5.39 -7.14
N ILE A 60 -3.35 4.31 -7.93
CA ILE A 60 -2.49 4.07 -9.08
C ILE A 60 -3.35 4.01 -10.35
N GLN A 61 -2.84 4.61 -11.43
CA GLN A 61 -3.48 4.67 -12.74
C GLN A 61 -2.80 3.72 -13.72
#